data_AF-A0A0W0WIL0-F1
#
_entry.id   AF-A0A0W0WIL0-F1
#
_cell.length_a   1.000
_cell.length_b   1.000
_cell.length_c   1.000
_cell.angle_alpha   90.00
_cell.angle_beta   90.00
_cell.angle_gamma   90.00
#
_symmetry.space_group_name_H-M   'P 1'
#
loop_
_entity.id
_entity.type
_entity.pdbx_description
1 polymer ?
#
loop_
_entity_poly.entity_id
_entity_poly.type
_entity_poly.pdbx_seq_one_letter_code
_entity_poly.pdbx_strand_id
1 'polypeptide(L)'
;MKAYTDHLKSKFKPTFFGLFEKQADSLIKNVYAYIYNKTVRNSPAITGCRGVTTGSNMPITIGMIKGEFNAYNNEVQKSVLDRVNEYVAEFESSKIFPPTGDEMQRLLEVRDYFRENIKSSDSNENRPT
;
A
#
# COMPACT_ATOMS: atom_id res chain seq x y z
N MET A 1 10.93 -35.87 -10.71
CA MET A 1 9.92 -34.79 -10.54
C MET A 1 10.55 -33.43 -10.86
N LYS A 2 10.68 -33.08 -12.15
CA LYS A 2 11.26 -31.78 -12.57
C LYS A 2 10.35 -31.00 -13.53
N ALA A 3 9.29 -31.61 -14.05
CA ALA A 3 8.42 -30.97 -15.03
C ALA A 3 7.48 -29.94 -14.36
N TYR A 4 6.90 -30.26 -13.18
CA TYR A 4 5.85 -29.43 -12.56
C TYR A 4 6.27 -27.99 -12.25
N THR A 5 7.53 -27.80 -11.89
CA THR A 5 8.08 -26.50 -11.50
C THR A 5 8.37 -25.60 -12.71
N ASP A 6 8.60 -26.17 -13.90
CA ASP A 6 8.92 -25.40 -15.11
C ASP A 6 7.66 -24.92 -15.84
N HIS A 7 6.51 -25.59 -15.69
CA HIS A 7 5.24 -25.10 -16.26
C HIS A 7 4.76 -23.79 -15.61
N LEU A 8 5.06 -23.61 -14.32
CA LEU A 8 4.62 -22.43 -13.55
C LEU A 8 5.49 -21.19 -13.83
N LYS A 9 6.77 -21.38 -14.18
CA LYS A 9 7.64 -20.28 -14.60
C LYS A 9 7.31 -19.73 -15.99
N SER A 10 6.78 -20.57 -16.87
CA SER A 10 6.46 -20.20 -18.27
C SER A 10 5.18 -19.34 -18.42
N LYS A 11 4.28 -19.35 -17.43
CA LYS A 11 3.06 -18.51 -17.47
C LYS A 11 3.25 -17.08 -16.94
N PHE A 12 4.37 -16.79 -16.29
CA PHE A 12 4.71 -15.41 -15.92
C PHE A 12 5.29 -14.69 -17.13
N LYS A 13 4.43 -14.26 -18.05
CA LYS A 13 4.75 -13.12 -18.89
C LYS A 13 4.89 -11.93 -17.95
N PRO A 14 5.99 -11.17 -17.96
CA PRO A 14 6.09 -9.92 -17.22
C PRO A 14 5.19 -8.92 -17.93
N THR A 15 3.91 -8.94 -17.58
CA THR A 15 2.96 -7.92 -17.98
C THR A 15 3.36 -6.61 -17.28
N PHE A 16 3.14 -5.45 -17.93
CA PHE A 16 3.37 -4.12 -17.35
C PHE A 16 2.75 -3.95 -15.94
N PHE A 17 1.73 -4.76 -15.61
CA PHE A 17 1.15 -4.98 -14.27
C PHE A 17 2.16 -5.32 -13.16
N GLY A 18 3.24 -6.04 -13.43
CA GLY A 18 4.21 -6.45 -12.39
C GLY A 18 5.06 -5.29 -11.82
N LEU A 19 5.10 -4.13 -12.49
CA LEU A 19 5.69 -2.90 -11.95
C LEU A 19 4.71 -2.15 -11.05
N PHE A 20 3.42 -2.16 -11.40
CA PHE A 20 2.35 -1.58 -10.59
C PHE A 20 2.06 -2.39 -9.33
N GLU A 21 2.10 -3.74 -9.42
CA GLU A 21 1.99 -4.64 -8.27
C GLU A 21 3.08 -4.33 -7.23
N LYS A 22 4.34 -4.18 -7.65
CA LYS A 22 5.44 -3.87 -6.71
C LYS A 22 5.29 -2.52 -6.00
N GLN A 23 4.68 -1.53 -6.66
CA GLN A 23 4.44 -0.21 -6.08
C GLN A 23 3.27 -0.27 -5.10
N ALA A 24 2.14 -0.87 -5.51
CA ALA A 24 1.00 -1.09 -4.64
C ALA A 24 1.37 -1.94 -3.40
N ASP A 25 2.18 -2.98 -3.57
CA ASP A 25 2.63 -3.86 -2.48
C ASP A 25 3.42 -3.13 -1.39
N SER A 26 4.25 -2.15 -1.79
CA SER A 26 5.00 -1.31 -0.84
C SER A 26 4.04 -0.50 0.03
N LEU A 27 3.08 0.20 -0.59
CA LEU A 27 2.10 1.00 0.13
C LEU A 27 1.20 0.13 1.00
N ILE A 28 0.72 -1.00 0.49
CA ILE A 28 -0.11 -1.94 1.25
C ILE A 28 0.63 -2.49 2.48
N LYS A 29 1.94 -2.75 2.36
CA LYS A 29 2.78 -3.14 3.50
C LYS A 29 2.90 -2.01 4.54
N ASN A 30 3.01 -0.77 4.09
CA ASN A 30 3.03 0.40 4.98
C ASN A 30 1.67 0.62 5.66
N VAL A 31 0.57 0.43 4.95
CA VAL A 31 -0.80 0.44 5.51
C VAL A 31 -0.95 -0.63 6.59
N TYR A 32 -0.53 -1.87 6.31
CA TYR A 32 -0.51 -2.94 7.31
C TYR A 32 0.32 -2.57 8.54
N ALA A 33 1.52 -2.04 8.33
CA ALA A 33 2.38 -1.63 9.42
C ALA A 33 1.77 -0.51 10.27
N TYR A 34 1.08 0.45 9.66
CA TYR A 34 0.37 1.51 10.38
C TYR A 34 -0.80 0.99 11.21
N ILE A 35 -1.66 0.14 10.64
CA ILE A 35 -2.83 -0.44 11.32
C ILE A 35 -2.39 -1.15 12.60
N TYR A 36 -1.42 -2.06 12.48
CA TYR A 36 -0.91 -2.87 13.58
C TYR A 36 0.20 -2.19 14.41
N ASN A 37 0.47 -0.90 14.18
CA ASN A 37 1.54 -0.15 14.84
C ASN A 37 2.91 -0.86 14.82
N LYS A 38 3.24 -1.49 13.69
CA LYS A 38 4.51 -2.16 13.43
C LYS A 38 5.51 -1.19 12.82
N THR A 39 6.78 -1.41 13.13
CA THR A 39 7.88 -0.69 12.49
C THR A 39 8.29 -1.38 11.19
N VAL A 40 8.62 -0.59 10.16
CA VAL A 40 9.23 -1.10 8.93
C VAL A 40 10.71 -0.76 8.94
N ARG A 41 11.55 -1.71 8.49
CA ARG A 41 12.98 -1.49 8.33
C ARG A 41 13.22 -0.66 7.07
N ASN A 42 13.73 0.55 7.23
CA ASN A 42 14.25 1.32 6.11
C ASN A 42 15.67 0.88 5.79
N SER A 43 15.95 0.68 4.50
CA SER A 43 17.28 0.36 4.02
C SER A 43 18.26 1.49 4.34
N PRO A 44 19.54 1.17 4.58
CA PRO A 44 20.60 2.16 4.68
C PRO A 44 20.55 3.15 3.51
N ALA A 45 20.48 4.45 3.79
CA ALA A 45 20.58 5.48 2.77
C ALA A 45 22.00 6.07 2.76
N ILE A 46 22.57 6.23 1.58
CA ILE A 46 23.82 6.99 1.39
C ILE A 46 23.40 8.42 1.03
N THR A 47 23.40 9.31 2.01
CA THR A 47 23.26 10.74 1.75
C THR A 47 24.64 11.35 1.57
N GLY A 48 24.86 12.08 0.46
CA GLY A 48 26.18 12.54 -0.01
C GLY A 48 27.02 13.35 0.97
N CYS A 49 26.44 13.85 2.07
CA CYS A 49 27.14 14.64 3.08
C CYS A 49 27.30 13.95 4.44
N ARG A 50 26.73 12.75 4.67
CA ARG A 50 26.70 12.12 6.02
C ARG A 50 27.16 10.65 6.09
N GLY A 51 27.67 10.10 4.99
CA GLY A 51 28.09 8.69 4.94
C GLY A 51 26.90 7.71 4.97
N VAL A 52 27.19 6.43 5.17
CA VAL A 52 26.18 5.36 5.22
C VAL A 52 25.38 5.52 6.52
N THR A 53 24.10 5.82 6.42
CA THR A 53 23.19 5.74 7.57
C THR A 53 22.84 4.27 7.83
N THR A 54 22.95 3.81 9.07
CA THR A 54 22.49 2.46 9.43
C THR A 54 20.98 2.37 9.23
N GLY A 55 20.53 1.34 8.52
CA GLY A 55 19.10 1.10 8.33
C GLY A 55 18.40 0.95 9.68
N SER A 56 17.33 1.71 9.90
CA SER A 56 16.61 1.77 11.17
C SER A 56 15.17 1.29 11.01
N ASN A 57 14.62 0.72 12.07
CA ASN A 57 13.20 0.43 12.17
C ASN A 57 12.49 1.72 12.54
N MET A 58 11.55 2.15 11.69
CA MET A 58 10.76 3.35 11.96
C MET A 58 9.27 3.02 11.97
N PRO A 59 8.49 3.67 12.85
CA PRO A 59 7.04 3.55 12.80
C PRO A 59 6.52 4.18 11.51
N ILE A 60 5.57 3.51 10.86
CA ILE A 60 4.86 4.11 9.73
C ILE A 60 3.79 5.05 10.28
N THR A 61 3.76 6.27 9.76
CA THR A 61 2.74 7.27 10.11
C THR A 61 1.73 7.38 8.98
N ILE A 62 0.52 7.84 9.31
CA ILE A 62 -0.50 8.13 8.29
C ILE A 62 -0.01 9.14 7.25
N GLY A 63 0.81 10.12 7.64
CA GLY A 63 1.39 11.09 6.71
C GLY A 63 2.25 10.44 5.62
N MET A 64 3.01 9.40 5.96
CA MET A 64 3.83 8.66 4.99
C MET A 64 2.95 7.90 3.99
N ILE A 65 1.88 7.25 4.47
CA ILE A 65 0.91 6.55 3.62
C ILE A 65 0.21 7.53 2.68
N LYS A 66 -0.27 8.67 3.20
CA LYS A 66 -0.93 9.72 2.42
C LYS A 66 0.00 10.28 1.34
N GLY A 67 1.27 10.53 1.68
CA GLY A 67 2.27 11.02 0.74
C GLY A 67 2.60 10.02 -0.38
N GLU A 68 2.80 8.74 -0.03
CA GLU A 68 3.08 7.68 -1.00
C GLU A 68 1.89 7.45 -1.95
N PHE A 69 0.66 7.42 -1.41
CA PHE A 69 -0.56 7.28 -2.20
C PHE A 69 -0.74 8.42 -3.21
N ASN A 70 -0.54 9.67 -2.78
CA ASN A 70 -0.68 10.84 -3.64
C ASN A 70 0.35 10.88 -4.78
N ALA A 71 1.50 10.20 -4.62
CA ALA A 71 2.53 10.14 -5.65
C ALA A 71 2.19 9.18 -6.80
N TYR A 72 1.20 8.29 -6.61
CA TYR A 72 0.75 7.35 -7.63
C TYR A 72 -0.25 7.96 -8.62
N ASN A 73 -0.31 7.37 -9.81
CA ASN A 73 -1.34 7.69 -10.81
C ASN A 73 -2.71 7.12 -10.39
N ASN A 74 -3.78 7.57 -11.07
CA ASN A 74 -5.16 7.22 -10.73
C ASN A 74 -5.44 5.69 -10.79
N GLU A 75 -4.83 4.97 -11.73
CA GLU A 75 -4.99 3.51 -11.86
C GLU A 75 -4.45 2.76 -10.63
N VAL A 76 -3.24 3.11 -10.20
CA VAL A 76 -2.61 2.51 -9.01
C VAL A 76 -3.36 2.93 -7.74
N GLN A 77 -3.78 4.19 -7.64
CA GLN A 77 -4.59 4.65 -6.51
C GLN A 77 -5.90 3.87 -6.37
N LYS A 78 -6.61 3.63 -7.48
CA LYS A 78 -7.84 2.82 -7.50
C LYS A 78 -7.58 1.38 -7.07
N SER A 79 -6.53 0.74 -7.61
CA SER A 79 -6.15 -0.63 -7.23
C SER A 79 -5.79 -0.75 -5.73
N VAL A 80 -5.07 0.23 -5.18
CA VAL A 80 -4.75 0.28 -3.74
C VAL A 80 -6.00 0.48 -2.90
N LEU A 81 -6.92 1.36 -3.30
CA LEU A 81 -8.18 1.56 -2.60
C LEU A 81 -9.03 0.27 -2.58
N ASP A 82 -9.11 -0.44 -3.70
CA ASP A 82 -9.84 -1.71 -3.78
C ASP A 82 -9.28 -2.73 -2.78
N ARG A 83 -7.95 -2.84 -2.69
CA ARG A 83 -7.28 -3.72 -1.73
C ARG A 83 -7.53 -3.31 -0.27
N VAL A 84 -7.57 -2.02 0.02
CA VAL A 84 -7.91 -1.51 1.36
C VAL A 84 -9.38 -1.80 1.71
N ASN A 85 -10.30 -1.72 0.74
CA ASN A 85 -11.71 -2.09 0.95
C ASN A 85 -11.87 -3.59 1.26
N GLU A 86 -11.09 -4.45 0.61
CA GLU A 86 -11.04 -5.88 0.95
C GLU A 86 -10.62 -6.09 2.41
N TYR A 87 -9.59 -5.38 2.89
CA TYR A 87 -9.17 -5.46 4.29
C TYR A 87 -10.25 -5.01 5.27
N VAL A 88 -11.03 -3.98 4.92
CA VAL A 88 -12.17 -3.55 5.75
C VAL A 88 -13.21 -4.67 5.85
N ALA A 89 -13.56 -5.30 4.74
CA ALA A 89 -14.52 -6.41 4.74
C ALA A 89 -13.98 -7.63 5.52
N GLU A 90 -12.68 -7.93 5.42
CA GLU A 90 -12.02 -8.97 6.22
C GLU A 90 -12.06 -8.64 7.72
N PHE A 91 -11.80 -7.39 8.10
CA PHE A 91 -11.85 -6.92 9.48
C PHE A 91 -13.27 -7.04 10.07
N GLU A 92 -14.28 -6.62 9.32
CA GLU A 92 -15.70 -6.68 9.73
C GLU A 92 -16.20 -8.13 9.84
N SER A 93 -15.68 -9.03 9.02
CA SER A 93 -16.08 -10.45 9.01
C SER A 93 -15.24 -11.35 9.94
N SER A 94 -14.11 -10.86 10.47
CA SER A 94 -13.23 -11.62 11.35
C SER A 94 -13.85 -11.85 12.73
N LYS A 95 -14.30 -13.08 12.97
CA LYS A 95 -14.90 -13.51 14.26
C LYS A 95 -13.91 -14.22 15.20
N ILE A 96 -12.83 -14.77 14.67
CA ILE A 96 -11.87 -15.59 15.42
C ILE A 96 -10.81 -14.71 16.09
N PHE A 97 -10.32 -13.72 15.36
CA PHE A 97 -9.41 -12.69 15.86
C PHE A 97 -9.98 -11.33 15.45
N PRO A 98 -10.98 -10.82 16.19
CA PRO A 98 -11.56 -9.53 15.86
C PRO A 98 -10.49 -8.45 16.00
N PRO A 99 -10.41 -7.50 15.06
CA PRO A 99 -9.51 -6.36 15.19
C PRO A 99 -9.91 -5.53 16.42
N THR A 100 -8.93 -4.88 17.02
CA THR A 100 -9.19 -3.87 18.06
C THR A 100 -9.88 -2.64 17.44
N GLY A 101 -10.58 -1.86 18.28
CA GLY A 101 -11.20 -0.61 17.85
C GLY A 101 -10.20 0.36 17.21
N ASP A 102 -8.99 0.45 17.77
CA ASP A 102 -7.91 1.29 17.26
C ASP A 102 -7.39 0.82 15.89
N GLU A 103 -7.24 -0.49 15.69
CA GLU A 103 -6.81 -1.05 14.39
C GLU A 103 -7.86 -0.79 13.31
N MET A 104 -9.14 -0.99 13.64
CA MET A 104 -10.24 -0.67 12.72
C MET A 104 -10.28 0.83 12.41
N GLN A 105 -10.14 1.69 13.41
CA GLN A 105 -10.12 3.14 13.21
C GLN A 105 -8.99 3.58 12.28
N ARG A 106 -7.77 3.05 12.46
CA ARG A 106 -6.63 3.34 11.58
C ARG A 106 -6.86 2.87 10.15
N LEU A 107 -7.45 1.68 9.96
CA LEU A 107 -7.80 1.16 8.64
C LEU A 107 -8.84 2.04 7.94
N LEU A 108 -9.88 2.47 8.67
CA LEU A 108 -10.91 3.37 8.15
C LEU A 108 -10.33 4.75 7.80
N GLU A 109 -9.42 5.30 8.61
CA GLU A 109 -8.73 6.57 8.30
C GLU A 109 -7.97 6.50 6.96
N VAL A 110 -7.28 5.38 6.70
CA VAL A 110 -6.58 5.15 5.43
C VAL A 110 -7.58 5.07 4.27
N ARG A 111 -8.64 4.25 4.41
CA ARG A 111 -9.66 4.07 3.37
C ARG A 111 -10.32 5.39 3.00
N ASP A 112 -10.76 6.15 4.00
CA ASP A 112 -11.53 7.38 3.79
C ASP A 112 -10.68 8.42 3.07
N TYR A 113 -9.41 8.57 3.46
CA TYR A 113 -8.48 9.44 2.75
C TYR A 113 -8.26 9.00 1.29
N PHE A 114 -8.01 7.72 1.02
CA PHE A 114 -7.82 7.21 -0.35
C PHE A 114 -9.05 7.49 -1.22
N ARG A 115 -10.25 7.28 -0.67
CA ARG A 115 -11.53 7.51 -1.35
C ARG A 115 -11.76 8.99 -1.67
N GLU A 116 -11.44 9.90 -0.74
CA GLU A 116 -11.59 11.34 -0.94
C GLU A 116 -10.63 11.88 -2.01
N ASN A 117 -9.38 11.41 -2.01
CA ASN A 117 -8.36 11.90 -2.93
C ASN A 117 -8.60 11.44 -4.38
N ILE A 118 -9.11 10.23 -4.59
CA ILE A 118 -9.52 9.76 -5.94
C ILE A 118 -10.71 10.58 -6.46
N LYS A 119 -11.74 10.80 -5.63
CA LYS A 119 -12.90 11.63 -6.02
C LYS A 119 -12.51 13.05 -6.41
N SER A 120 -11.55 13.63 -5.70
CA SER A 120 -11.04 14.99 -5.98
C SER A 120 -10.28 15.03 -7.31
N SER A 121 -9.60 13.94 -7.68
CA SER A 121 -8.89 13.82 -8.96
C SER A 121 -9.87 13.67 -10.14
N ASP A 122 -10.89 12.82 -10.00
CA ASP A 122 -11.91 12.59 -11.04
C ASP A 122 -12.82 13.82 -11.27
N SER A 123 -12.96 14.71 -10.28
CA SER A 123 -13.76 15.94 -10.40
C SER A 123 -12.99 17.13 -11.02
N ASN A 124 -11.65 17.09 -11.03
CA ASN A 124 -10.82 18.15 -11.62
C ASN A 124 -10.53 17.92 -13.12
N GLU A 125 -10.66 16.69 -13.60
CA GLU A 125 -10.50 16.32 -15.02
C GLU A 125 -11.71 16.76 -15.90
N ASN A 126 -12.86 17.05 -15.28
CA ASN A 126 -14.11 17.45 -15.95
C ASN A 126 -14.33 18.98 -16.05
N ARG A 127 -13.27 19.79 -15.92
CA ARG A 127 -13.40 21.26 -16.02
C ARG A 127 -13.32 21.69 -17.49
N PRO A 128 -14.38 22.28 -18.09
CA PRO A 128 -14.29 22.80 -19.45
C PRO A 128 -13.31 23.98 -19.48
N THR A 129 -12.30 23.87 -20.34
CA THR A 129 -11.42 24.98 -20.74
C THR A 129 -12.15 25.96 -21.64
#